data_AF-A0A9W3JRE2-F1
#
_entry.id   AF-A0A9W3JRE2-F1
#
_cell.length_a   1.000
_cell.length_b   1.000
_cell.length_c   1.000
_cell.angle_alpha   90.00
_cell.angle_beta   90.00
_cell.angle_gamma   90.00
#
_symmetry.space_group_name_H-M   'P 1'
#
loop_
_entity.id
_entity.type
_entity.pdbx_description
1 polymer ?
#
loop_
_entity_poly.entity_id
_entity_poly.type
_entity_poly.pdbx_seq_one_letter_code
_entity_poly.pdbx_strand_id
1 'polypeptide(L)' 'MYPDLRAEMARKRIMITQISSHLKLRHATVSDKINGKFRFYYDEAFEIKKTFFPEHNLEYLFEFEENEAN' A
#
# COMPACT_ATOMS: atom_id res chain seq x y z
N MET A 1 3.51 6.04 7.65
CA MET A 1 3.50 5.89 6.17
C MET A 1 3.97 4.48 5.83
N TYR A 2 3.61 3.95 4.67
CA TYR A 2 4.15 2.66 4.17
C TYR A 2 5.22 2.92 3.09
N PRO A 3 6.49 3.16 3.48
CA PRO A 3 7.56 3.55 2.55
C PRO A 3 7.90 2.44 1.55
N ASP A 4 7.97 1.19 2.00
CA ASP A 4 8.33 0.05 1.16
C ASP A 4 7.27 -0.24 0.09
N LEU A 5 5.99 -0.25 0.47
CA LEU A 5 4.90 -0.32 -0.51
C LEU A 5 5.03 0.77 -1.57
N ARG A 6 5.32 2.01 -1.16
CA ARG A 6 5.47 3.14 -2.09
C ARG A 6 6.71 2.98 -2.99
N ALA A 7 7.82 2.49 -2.47
CA ALA A 7 9.03 2.21 -3.23
C ALA A 7 8.79 1.11 -4.28
N GLU A 8 8.14 0.02 -3.89
CA GLU A 8 7.80 -1.09 -4.80
C GLU A 8 6.79 -0.66 -5.87
N MET A 9 5.80 0.15 -5.51
CA MET A 9 4.90 0.77 -6.48
C MET A 9 5.68 1.58 -7.53
N ALA A 10 6.65 2.38 -7.11
CA ALA A 10 7.48 3.16 -8.03
C ALA A 10 8.37 2.26 -8.92
N ARG A 11 9.02 1.24 -8.33
CA ARG A 11 9.87 0.27 -9.05
C ARG A 11 9.10 -0.47 -10.14
N LYS A 12 7.88 -0.93 -9.84
CA LYS A 12 7.02 -1.67 -10.76
C LYS A 12 6.09 -0.80 -11.61
N ARG A 13 6.13 0.52 -11.43
CA ARG A 13 5.22 1.50 -12.07
C ARG A 13 3.73 1.19 -11.82
N ILE A 14 3.41 0.73 -10.62
CA ILE A 14 2.03 0.49 -10.19
C ILE A 14 1.43 1.81 -9.70
N MET A 15 0.32 2.20 -10.32
CA MET A 15 -0.41 3.40 -9.97
C MET A 15 -1.43 3.15 -8.86
N ILE A 16 -1.69 4.18 -8.05
CA ILE A 16 -2.75 4.16 -7.02
C ILE A 16 -4.11 3.82 -7.65
N THR A 17 -4.37 4.27 -8.89
CA THR A 17 -5.59 3.96 -9.65
C THR A 17 -5.78 2.47 -9.92
N GLN A 18 -4.69 1.71 -10.10
CA GLN A 18 -4.76 0.26 -10.31
C GLN A 18 -5.14 -0.44 -9.01
N ILE A 19 -4.51 -0.05 -7.90
CA ILE A 19 -4.83 -0.59 -6.56
C ILE A 19 -6.26 -0.23 -6.16
N SER A 20 -6.69 1.02 -6.39
CA SER A 20 -8.05 1.46 -6.05
C SER A 20 -9.12 0.74 -6.87
N SER A 21 -8.84 0.51 -8.16
CA SER A 21 -9.75 -0.26 -9.03
C SER A 21 -9.85 -1.72 -8.59
N HIS A 22 -8.73 -2.34 -8.19
CA HIS A 22 -8.70 -3.72 -7.72
C HIS A 22 -9.45 -3.90 -6.39
N LEU A 23 -9.21 -3.00 -5.43
CA LEU A 23 -9.86 -3.04 -4.11
C LEU A 23 -11.29 -2.45 -4.10
N LYS A 24 -11.76 -1.91 -5.22
CA LYS A 24 -13.04 -1.18 -5.33
C LYS A 24 -13.17 -0.03 -4.33
N LEU A 25 -12.06 0.64 -4.04
CA LEU A 25 -11.99 1.80 -3.15
C LEU A 25 -11.86 3.09 -3.96
N ARG A 26 -12.17 4.22 -3.32
CA ARG A 26 -11.89 5.53 -3.91
C ARG A 26 -10.37 5.75 -3.96
N HIS A 27 -9.90 6.39 -5.02
CA HIS A 27 -8.49 6.75 -5.19
C HIS A 27 -7.94 7.50 -3.96
N ALA A 28 -8.70 8.46 -3.44
CA ALA A 28 -8.32 9.22 -2.24
C ALA A 28 -8.14 8.32 -1.01
N THR A 29 -9.01 7.33 -0.81
CA THR A 29 -8.91 6.37 0.31
C THR A 29 -7.64 5.55 0.24
N VAL A 30 -7.27 5.04 -0.94
CA VAL A 30 -6.03 4.27 -1.11
C VAL A 30 -4.81 5.17 -0.92
N SER A 31 -4.84 6.40 -1.44
CA SER A 31 -3.79 7.39 -1.22
C SER A 31 -3.59 7.70 0.27
N ASP A 32 -4.67 7.96 1.00
CA ASP A 32 -4.61 8.24 2.43
C ASP A 32 -4.09 7.03 3.22
N LYS A 33 -4.44 5.79 2.81
CA LYS A 33 -3.90 4.57 3.39
C LYS A 33 -2.40 4.40 3.15
N ILE A 34 -1.94 4.53 1.90
CA ILE A 34 -0.50 4.44 1.56
C ILE A 34 0.32 5.48 2.34
N ASN A 35 -0.20 6.70 2.44
CA ASN A 35 0.44 7.78 3.20
C ASN A 35 0.40 7.57 4.72
N GLY A 36 -0.31 6.55 5.20
CA GLY A 36 -0.40 6.19 6.62
C GLY A 36 -1.40 7.01 7.42
N LYS A 37 -2.31 7.78 6.78
CA LYS A 37 -3.42 8.44 7.50
C LYS A 37 -4.45 7.43 8.00
N PHE A 38 -4.60 6.32 7.28
CA PHE A 38 -5.44 5.20 7.66
C PHE A 38 -4.68 3.89 7.48
N ARG A 39 -5.00 2.87 8.28
CA ARG A 39 -4.42 1.53 8.12
C ARG A 39 -5.04 0.78 6.93
N PHE A 40 -4.28 -0.15 6.36
CA PHE A 40 -4.85 -1.23 5.56
C PHE A 40 -5.44 -2.32 6.48
N TYR A 41 -6.56 -2.88 6.06
CA TYR A 41 -7.08 -4.11 6.66
C TYR A 41 -6.32 -5.32 6.07
N TYR A 42 -6.32 -6.44 6.80
CA TYR A 42 -5.55 -7.63 6.42
C TYR A 42 -5.94 -8.16 5.03
N ASP A 43 -7.23 -8.21 4.72
CA ASP A 43 -7.78 -8.60 3.43
C ASP A 43 -7.29 -7.69 2.29
N GLU A 44 -7.31 -6.37 2.49
CA GLU A 44 -6.80 -5.41 1.50
C GLU A 44 -5.30 -5.58 1.27
N ALA A 45 -4.52 -5.72 2.35
CA ALA A 45 -3.08 -5.90 2.30
C ALA A 45 -2.72 -7.23 1.59
N PHE A 46 -3.45 -8.30 1.91
CA PHE A 46 -3.28 -9.62 1.31
C PHE A 46 -3.58 -9.60 -0.19
N GLU A 47 -4.67 -8.96 -0.62
CA GLU A 47 -5.00 -8.84 -2.05
C GLU A 47 -4.00 -7.96 -2.80
N ILE A 48 -3.51 -6.87 -2.19
CA ILE A 48 -2.44 -6.06 -2.79
C ILE A 48 -1.19 -6.92 -3.00
N LYS A 49 -0.75 -7.64 -1.97
CA LYS A 49 0.43 -8.52 -2.05
C LYS A 49 0.23 -9.56 -3.14
N LYS A 50 -0.90 -10.27 -3.13
CA LYS A 50 -1.17 -11.37 -4.06
C LYS A 50 -1.23 -10.91 -5.52
N THR A 51 -1.78 -9.73 -5.78
CA THR A 51 -2.03 -9.25 -7.14
C THR A 51 -0.87 -8.44 -7.71
N PHE A 52 -0.20 -7.62 -6.89
CA PHE A 52 0.76 -6.64 -7.37
C PHE A 52 2.22 -6.96 -6.96
N PHE A 53 2.40 -7.60 -5.81
CA PHE A 53 3.72 -7.86 -5.21
C PHE A 53 3.86 -9.31 -4.70
N PRO A 54 3.57 -10.34 -5.53
CA PRO A 54 3.56 -11.73 -5.08
C PRO A 54 4.91 -12.21 -4.54
N GLU A 55 6.00 -11.59 -4.98
CA GLU A 55 7.39 -11.87 -4.56
C GLU A 55 7.80 -11.24 -3.22
N HIS A 56 7.02 -10.31 -2.67
CA HIS A 56 7.31 -9.65 -1.40
C HIS A 56 6.44 -10.20 -0.27
N ASN A 57 6.89 -10.00 0.97
CA ASN A 57 6.15 -10.39 2.17
C ASN A 57 5.26 -9.26 2.67
N LEU A 58 4.19 -9.60 3.39
CA LEU A 58 3.26 -8.61 3.95
C LEU A 58 3.94 -7.70 4.96
N GLU A 59 4.80 -8.28 5.80
CA GLU A 59 5.57 -7.59 6.83
C GLU A 59 6.47 -6.52 6.23
N TYR A 60 7.09 -6.82 5.09
CA TYR A 60 7.94 -5.88 4.36
C TYR A 60 7.13 -4.78 3.70
N LEU A 61 6.09 -5.14 2.93
CA LEU A 61 5.31 -4.15 2.18
C LEU A 61 4.57 -3.17 3.11
N PHE A 62 4.03 -3.68 4.22
CA PHE A 62 3.17 -2.92 5.12
C PHE A 62 3.87 -2.58 6.44
N GLU A 63 5.21 -2.49 6.43
CA GLU A 63 5.95 -1.90 7.53
C GLU A 63 5.51 -0.44 7.72
N PHE A 64 4.99 -0.13 8.90
CA PHE A 64 4.48 1.20 9.21
C PHE A 64 5.56 2.03 9.88
N GLU A 65 6.01 3.07 9.20
CA GLU A 65 6.84 4.10 9.82
C GLU A 65 5.96 5.20 10.39
N GLU A 66 5.92 5.32 11.71
CA GLU A 66 5.37 6.49 12.37
C GLU A 66 6.35 7.65 12.13
N ASN A 67 5.90 8.70 11.43
CA ASN A 67 6.68 9.93 11.36
C ASN A 67 6.69 10.53 12.77
N GLU A 68 7.66 10.15 13.60
CA GLU A 68 8.04 10.98 14.75
C GLU A 68 8.46 12.34 14.18
N ALA A 69 7.58 13.33 14.35
CA ALA A 69 7.94 14.72 14.16
C ALA A 69 8.95 15.08 15.25
N ASN A 70 10.23 14.87 14.97
CA ASN A 70 11.33 15.53 15.67
C ASN A 70 11.38 17.02 15.33
#